data_AF-A0A939G2Z1-F1
#
_entry.id   AF-A0A939G2Z1-F1
#
_cell.length_a   1.000
_cell.length_b   1.000
_cell.length_c   1.000
_cell.angle_alpha   90.00
_cell.angle_beta   90.00
_cell.angle_gamma   90.00
#
_symmetry.space_group_name_H-M   'P 1'
#
loop_
_entity.id
_entity.type
_entity.pdbx_description
1 polymer ?
#
loop_
_entity_poly.entity_id
_entity_poly.type
_entity_poly.pdbx_seq_one_letter_code
_entity_poly.pdbx_strand_id
1 'polypeptide(L)'
;MIRCGTSIGANYRAACRAKSPADFIAKIDIVEEEADESCYWLELIGEAKLLPREAIVSAWREANELTAIFTKISITSKANNGRFAHKGSQPEKVERG
;
A
#
# COMPACT_ATOMS: atom_id res chain seq x y z
N MET A 1 7.11 13.46 -11.29
CA MET A 1 6.98 12.05 -11.74
C MET A 1 8.20 11.18 -11.46
N ILE A 2 9.43 11.51 -11.89
CA ILE A 2 10.62 10.67 -11.59
C ILE A 2 10.80 10.46 -10.07
N ARG A 3 10.40 11.42 -9.23
CA ARG A 3 10.43 11.29 -7.76
C ARG A 3 9.31 10.40 -7.18
N CYS A 4 8.14 10.32 -7.83
CA CYS A 4 6.95 9.63 -7.31
C CYS A 4 6.99 8.14 -7.65
N GLY A 5 7.37 7.78 -8.89
CA GLY A 5 7.55 6.37 -9.27
C GLY A 5 8.73 5.69 -8.57
N THR A 6 9.77 6.44 -8.20
CA THR A 6 10.94 5.89 -7.47
C THR A 6 10.71 5.75 -5.98
N SER A 7 9.85 6.59 -5.38
CA SER A 7 9.55 6.53 -3.94
C SER A 7 8.69 5.29 -3.60
N ILE A 8 7.70 4.95 -4.43
CA ILE A 8 6.85 3.75 -4.26
C ILE A 8 7.73 2.50 -4.13
N GLY A 9 8.67 2.29 -5.06
CA GLY A 9 9.56 1.14 -5.05
C GLY A 9 10.54 1.14 -3.86
N ALA A 10 11.05 2.31 -3.47
CA ALA A 10 11.94 2.44 -2.31
C ALA A 10 11.22 2.13 -0.99
N ASN A 11 10.01 2.67 -0.81
CA ASN A 11 9.18 2.44 0.36
C ASN A 11 8.69 0.99 0.43
N TYR A 12 8.30 0.39 -0.70
CA TYR A 12 7.95 -1.03 -0.72
C TYR A 12 9.14 -1.91 -0.33
N ARG A 13 10.34 -1.62 -0.82
CA ARG A 13 11.56 -2.33 -0.41
C ARG A 13 11.86 -2.15 1.08
N ALA A 14 11.52 -1.01 1.67
CA ALA A 14 11.61 -0.78 3.11
C ALA A 14 10.53 -1.57 3.89
N ALA A 15 9.32 -1.69 3.35
CA ALA A 15 8.25 -2.53 3.89
C ALA A 15 8.66 -4.00 3.92
N CYS A 16 9.29 -4.53 2.86
CA CYS A 16 9.83 -5.90 2.82
C CYS A 16 10.89 -6.18 3.91
N ARG A 17 11.47 -5.14 4.53
CA ARG A 17 12.43 -5.24 5.65
C ARG A 17 11.84 -4.76 6.96
N ALA A 18 10.52 -4.79 7.09
CA ALA A 18 9.83 -4.39 8.31
C ALA A 18 10.24 -5.27 9.49
N LYS A 19 10.30 -4.64 10.67
CA LYS A 19 10.73 -5.29 11.92
C LYS A 19 9.57 -5.96 12.69
N SER A 20 8.34 -5.68 12.29
CA SER A 20 7.13 -6.26 12.87
C SER A 20 5.96 -6.18 11.87
N PRO A 21 4.87 -6.94 12.08
CA PRO A 21 3.66 -6.79 11.28
C PRO A 21 3.08 -5.38 11.30
N ALA A 22 3.14 -4.67 12.44
CA ALA A 22 2.68 -3.30 12.54
C ALA A 22 3.56 -2.32 11.72
N ASP A 23 4.89 -2.49 11.76
CA ASP A 23 5.83 -1.71 10.94
C ASP A 23 5.64 -2.00 9.44
N PHE A 24 5.33 -3.26 9.08
CA PHE A 24 5.00 -3.63 7.71
C PHE A 24 3.75 -2.89 7.22
N ILE A 25 2.67 -2.94 7.99
CA ILE A 25 1.41 -2.27 7.66
C ILE A 25 1.62 -0.77 7.49
N ALA A 26 2.28 -0.11 8.45
CA ALA A 26 2.53 1.32 8.39
C ALA A 26 3.32 1.73 7.13
N LYS A 27 4.30 0.92 6.72
CA LYS A 27 5.07 1.18 5.50
C LYS A 27 4.27 0.91 4.23
N ILE A 28 3.43 -0.12 4.21
CA ILE A 28 2.54 -0.37 3.06
C ILE A 28 1.52 0.76 2.91
N ASP A 29 0.98 1.29 4.00
CA ASP A 29 0.07 2.44 3.95
C ASP A 29 0.75 3.66 3.30
N ILE A 30 2.03 3.93 3.59
CA ILE A 30 2.81 4.98 2.91
C ILE A 30 2.99 4.68 1.40
N VAL A 31 3.25 3.44 1.03
CA VAL A 31 3.41 3.03 -0.38
C VAL A 31 2.09 3.22 -1.14
N GLU A 32 0.96 2.88 -0.52
CA GLU A 32 -0.37 3.09 -1.06
C GLU A 32 -0.65 4.57 -1.30
N GLU A 33 -0.38 5.43 -0.31
CA GLU A 33 -0.55 6.89 -0.40
C GLU A 33 0.27 7.48 -1.56
N GLU A 34 1.54 7.09 -1.70
CA GLU A 34 2.39 7.60 -2.80
C GLU A 34 1.94 7.11 -4.19
N ALA A 35 1.36 5.92 -4.29
CA ALA A 35 0.78 5.40 -5.53
C ALA A 35 -0.48 6.18 -5.92
N ASP A 36 -1.36 6.45 -4.96
CA ASP A 36 -2.57 7.26 -5.18
C ASP A 36 -2.23 8.71 -5.55
N GLU A 37 -1.28 9.34 -4.87
CA GLU A 37 -0.78 10.67 -5.24
C GLU A 37 -0.25 10.69 -6.69
N SER A 38 0.40 9.62 -7.14
CA SER A 38 0.88 9.51 -8.51
C SER A 38 -0.27 9.51 -9.53
N CYS A 39 -1.38 8.83 -9.23
CA CYS A 39 -2.62 8.89 -10.02
C CYS A 39 -3.15 10.33 -10.09
N TYR A 40 -3.28 10.99 -8.93
CA TYR A 40 -3.76 12.37 -8.84
C TYR A 40 -2.93 13.34 -9.69
N TRP A 41 -1.59 13.26 -9.62
CA TRP A 41 -0.73 14.14 -10.42
C TRP A 41 -0.87 13.89 -11.92
N LEU A 42 -1.07 12.63 -12.34
CA LEU A 42 -1.28 12.28 -13.75
C LEU A 42 -2.62 12.81 -14.25
N GLU A 43 -3.68 12.70 -13.45
CA GLU A 43 -4.99 13.30 -13.75
C GLU A 43 -4.89 14.81 -13.90
N LEU A 44 -4.27 15.49 -12.93
CA LEU A 44 -4.10 16.94 -12.94
C LEU A 44 -3.32 17.41 -14.17
N ILE A 45 -2.29 16.68 -14.59
CA ILE A 45 -1.52 16.97 -15.81
C ILE A 45 -2.41 16.88 -17.06
N GLY A 46 -3.29 15.88 -17.12
CA GLY A 46 -4.25 15.71 -18.21
C GLY A 46 -5.29 16.84 -18.24
N GLU A 47 -5.85 17.19 -17.08
CA GLU A 47 -6.84 18.26 -16.94
C GLU A 47 -6.25 19.64 -17.27
N ALA A 48 -5.02 19.90 -16.83
CA ALA A 48 -4.28 21.11 -17.14
C ALA A 48 -3.79 21.18 -18.60
N LYS A 49 -4.05 20.13 -19.41
CA LYS A 49 -3.63 20.00 -20.82
C LYS A 49 -2.12 20.20 -21.02
N LEU A 50 -1.32 19.85 -20.01
CA LEU A 50 0.13 19.95 -20.06
C LEU A 50 0.74 18.84 -20.92
N LEU A 51 0.05 17.68 -20.99
CA LEU A 51 0.36 16.58 -21.88
C LEU A 51 -0.93 16.01 -22.49
N PRO A 52 -0.87 15.44 -23.71
CA PRO A 52 -2.01 14.74 -24.30
C PRO A 52 -2.39 13.52 -23.44
N ARG A 53 -3.69 13.20 -23.39
CA ARG A 53 -4.22 12.12 -22.55
C ARG A 53 -3.58 10.77 -22.87
N GLU A 54 -3.27 10.55 -24.14
CA GLU A 54 -2.64 9.35 -24.66
C GLU A 54 -1.22 9.16 -24.10
N ALA A 55 -0.52 10.25 -23.77
CA ALA A 55 0.81 10.19 -23.16
C ALA A 55 0.78 9.86 -21.67
N ILE A 56 -0.34 10.07 -20.98
CA ILE A 56 -0.47 9.82 -19.54
C ILE A 56 -1.24 8.54 -19.22
N VAL A 57 -2.12 8.08 -20.11
CA VAL A 57 -3.09 7.00 -19.80
C VAL A 57 -2.42 5.69 -19.39
N SER A 58 -1.29 5.34 -20.00
CA SER A 58 -0.56 4.11 -19.66
C SER A 58 0.03 4.20 -18.25
N ALA A 59 0.67 5.33 -17.93
CA ALA A 59 1.28 5.55 -16.61
C ALA A 59 0.22 5.66 -15.52
N TRP A 60 -0.91 6.31 -15.81
CA TRP A 60 -2.03 6.41 -14.87
C TRP A 60 -2.64 5.04 -14.59
N ARG A 61 -2.80 4.20 -15.63
CA ARG A 61 -3.32 2.84 -15.45
C ARG A 61 -2.40 2.01 -14.56
N GLU A 62 -1.09 2.05 -14.81
CA GLU A 62 -0.10 1.34 -14.00
C GLU A 62 -0.09 1.84 -12.55
N ALA A 63 -0.13 3.16 -12.33
CA ALA A 63 -0.21 3.73 -10.99
C ALA A 63 -1.48 3.26 -10.25
N ASN A 64 -2.62 3.24 -10.93
CA ASN A 64 -3.89 2.79 -10.37
C ASN A 64 -3.88 1.28 -10.06
N GLU A 65 -3.28 0.46 -10.92
CA GLU A 65 -3.05 -0.97 -10.65
C GLU A 65 -2.20 -1.17 -9.40
N LEU A 66 -1.14 -0.37 -9.22
CA LEU A 66 -0.30 -0.39 -8.02
C LEU A 66 -1.06 0.04 -6.76
N THR A 67 -1.84 1.12 -6.81
CA THR A 67 -2.69 1.55 -5.69
C THR A 67 -3.60 0.41 -5.25
N ALA A 68 -4.32 -0.22 -6.20
CA ALA A 68 -5.21 -1.34 -5.89
C ALA A 68 -4.48 -2.53 -5.24
N ILE A 69 -3.25 -2.85 -5.69
CA ILE A 69 -2.42 -3.90 -5.11
C ILE A 69 -2.05 -3.54 -3.66
N PHE A 70 -1.53 -2.34 -3.41
CA PHE A 70 -1.08 -1.93 -2.08
C PHE A 70 -2.23 -1.78 -1.09
N THR A 71 -3.37 -1.22 -1.51
CA THR A 71 -4.62 -1.21 -0.72
C THR A 71 -5.00 -2.63 -0.30
N LYS A 72 -4.93 -3.60 -1.24
CA LYS A 72 -5.30 -4.98 -0.93
C LYS A 72 -4.32 -5.64 0.05
N ILE A 73 -3.03 -5.35 -0.09
CA ILE A 73 -1.99 -5.81 0.85
C ILE A 73 -2.24 -5.22 2.25
N SER A 74 -2.53 -3.92 2.36
CA SER A 74 -2.83 -3.25 3.62
C SER A 74 -4.02 -3.88 4.33
N ILE A 75 -5.16 -4.01 3.64
CA ILE A 75 -6.39 -4.61 4.19
C ILE A 75 -6.15 -6.04 4.69
N THR A 76 -5.47 -6.85 3.88
CA THR A 76 -5.21 -8.26 4.21
C THR A 76 -4.26 -8.38 5.41
N SER A 77 -3.24 -7.52 5.47
CA SER A 77 -2.26 -7.52 6.56
C SER A 77 -2.88 -7.06 7.87
N LYS A 78 -3.72 -6.02 7.85
CA LYS A 78 -4.50 -5.54 9.01
C LYS A 78 -5.43 -6.62 9.56
N ALA A 79 -6.17 -7.31 8.68
CA ALA A 79 -7.04 -8.43 9.07
C ALA A 79 -6.26 -9.60 9.71
N ASN A 80 -5.09 -9.95 9.17
CA ASN A 80 -4.25 -11.00 9.74
C ASN A 80 -3.66 -10.61 11.10
N ASN A 81 -3.19 -9.37 11.26
CA ASN A 81 -2.65 -8.90 12.53
C ASN A 81 -3.70 -8.92 13.67
N GLY A 82 -4.95 -8.55 13.36
CA GLY A 82 -6.06 -8.66 14.31
C GLY A 82 -6.39 -10.10 14.73
N ARG A 83 -6.24 -11.08 13.82
CA ARG A 83 -6.41 -12.50 14.12
C ARG A 83 -5.34 -13.05 15.06
N PHE A 84 -4.09 -12.60 14.94
CA PHE A 84 -3.01 -13.00 15.85
C PHE A 84 -3.18 -12.38 17.25
N ALA A 85 -3.61 -11.12 17.33
CA ALA A 85 -3.93 -10.47 18.60
C ALA A 85 -5.04 -11.19 19.37
N HIS A 86 -6.10 -11.64 18.69
CA HIS A 86 -7.21 -12.36 19.32
C HIS A 86 -6.84 -13.79 19.77
N LYS A 87 -5.95 -14.48 19.05
CA LYS A 87 -5.50 -15.84 19.43
C LYS A 87 -4.63 -15.87 20.70
N GLY A 88 -3.90 -14.80 21.00
CA GLY A 88 -3.06 -14.71 22.21
C GLY A 88 -3.83 -14.45 23.51
N SER A 89 -5.13 -14.14 23.42
CA SER A 89 -5.97 -13.75 24.56
C SER A 89 -6.98 -14.82 25.01
N GLN A 90 -6.95 -16.03 24.46
CA GLN A 90 -7.76 -17.13 24.99
C GLN A 90 -7.00 -17.81 26.13
N PRO A 91 -7.49 -17.74 27.39
CA PRO A 91 -6.88 -18.52 28.47
C PRO A 91 -7.03 -20.00 28.13
N GLU A 92 -5.91 -20.70 28.11
CA GLU A 92 -5.84 -22.16 28.01
C GLU A 92 -6.76 -22.74 29.08
N LYS A 93 -7.87 -23.36 28.67
CA LYS A 93 -8.71 -24.10 29.59
C LYS A 93 -7.88 -25.27 30.08
N VAL A 94 -7.36 -25.14 31.30
CA VAL A 94 -6.79 -26.23 32.08
C VAL A 94 -7.94 -27.19 32.36
N GLU A 95 -8.18 -28.15 31.47
CA GLU A 95 -8.99 -29.32 31.74
C GLU A 95 -8.24 -30.18 32.77
N ARG A 96 -8.58 -29.97 34.05
CA ARG A 96 -8.34 -30.92 35.13
C ARG A 96 -9.59 -31.78 35.26
N GLY A 97 -9.43 -33.10 35.14
CA GLY A 97 -10.43 -34.09 35.54
C GLY A 97 -10.65 -35.17 34.50
#